data_AF-A0A2N3CKT2-F1
#
_entry.id   AF-A0A2N3CKT2-F1
#
_cell.length_a   1.000
_cell.length_b   1.000
_cell.length_c   1.000
_cell.angle_alpha   90.00
_cell.angle_beta   90.00
_cell.angle_gamma   90.00
#
_symmetry.space_group_name_H-M   'P 1'
#
loop_
_entity.id
_entity.type
_entity.pdbx_description
1 polymer ?
#
loop_
_entity_poly.entity_id
_entity_poly.type
_entity_poly.pdbx_seq_one_letter_code
_entity_poly.pdbx_strand_id
1 'polypeptide(L)'
;MFSRTGHAAAALRPAALAILLAASLATPALACRGTEDYPSVTARLAAASGLSPERRAALEARLAEGRVMHDKAHASGDEALMRRSLGVLDEVNAGF
;
A
#
# COMPACT_ATOMS: atom_id res chain seq x y z
N MET A 1 -46.75 35.71 -32.31
CA MET A 1 -46.64 34.38 -31.69
C MET A 1 -45.18 33.95 -31.76
N PHE A 2 -44.46 33.97 -30.64
CA PHE A 2 -43.05 33.58 -30.53
C PHE A 2 -42.98 32.23 -29.82
N SER A 3 -42.53 31.18 -30.49
CA SER A 3 -42.21 29.89 -29.87
C SER A 3 -40.69 29.80 -29.68
N ARG A 4 -40.23 30.05 -28.45
CA ARG A 4 -38.86 29.74 -27.99
C ARG A 4 -38.82 28.25 -27.67
N THR A 5 -38.11 27.47 -28.47
CA THR A 5 -37.77 26.08 -28.12
C THR A 5 -36.77 26.09 -26.96
N GLY A 6 -37.10 25.28 -25.96
CA GLY A 6 -36.41 25.21 -24.68
C GLY A 6 -34.96 24.78 -24.81
N HIS A 7 -34.12 25.46 -24.05
CA HIS A 7 -32.78 25.00 -23.72
C HIS A 7 -32.94 23.89 -22.68
N ALA A 8 -32.43 22.69 -22.96
CA ALA A 8 -32.14 21.71 -21.94
C ALA A 8 -30.83 20.99 -22.31
N ALA A 9 -29.73 21.75 -22.27
CA ALA A 9 -28.44 21.13 -22.02
C ALA A 9 -28.55 20.48 -20.65
N ALA A 10 -28.55 19.15 -20.60
CA ALA A 10 -28.52 18.38 -19.38
C ALA A 10 -27.30 18.81 -18.58
N ALA A 11 -27.50 19.71 -17.62
CA ALA A 11 -26.52 20.06 -16.62
C ALA A 11 -26.33 18.81 -15.75
N LEU A 12 -25.37 17.96 -16.12
CA LEU A 12 -24.85 16.94 -15.23
C LEU A 12 -24.42 17.65 -13.94
N ARG A 13 -25.17 17.37 -12.86
CA ARG A 13 -25.09 18.08 -11.59
C ARG A 13 -23.67 17.86 -11.02
N PRO A 14 -22.87 18.92 -10.78
CA PRO A 14 -21.51 18.78 -10.26
C PRO A 14 -21.44 18.08 -8.90
N ALA A 15 -22.56 18.03 -8.17
CA ALA A 15 -22.69 17.32 -6.90
C ALA A 15 -22.58 15.79 -7.03
N ALA A 16 -22.94 15.19 -8.16
CA ALA A 16 -22.86 13.74 -8.34
C ALA A 16 -21.41 13.27 -8.55
N LEU A 17 -20.57 14.10 -9.19
CA LEU A 17 -19.16 13.77 -9.43
C LEU A 17 -18.32 13.82 -8.14
N ALA A 18 -18.69 14.69 -7.18
CA ALA A 18 -18.00 14.81 -5.90
C ALA A 18 -18.15 13.57 -5.00
N ILE A 19 -19.29 12.87 -5.07
CA ILE A 19 -19.56 11.68 -4.24
C ILE A 19 -18.75 10.47 -4.72
N LEU A 20 -18.54 10.32 -6.04
CA LEU A 20 -17.71 9.26 -6.60
C LEU A 20 -16.22 9.45 -6.32
N LEU A 21 -15.75 10.69 -6.13
CA LEU A 21 -14.34 11.00 -5.86
C LEU A 21 -13.94 10.84 -4.37
N ALA A 22 -14.90 10.91 -3.46
CA ALA A 22 -14.66 10.74 -2.02
C ALA A 22 -14.53 9.26 -1.61
N ALA A 23 -15.08 8.33 -2.40
CA ALA A 23 -15.04 6.89 -2.11
C ALA A 23 -13.72 6.21 -2.50
N SER A 24 -12.87 6.86 -3.30
CA SER A 24 -11.61 6.29 -3.82
C SER A 24 -10.36 6.64 -2.99
N LEU A 25 -10.49 7.43 -1.92
CA LEU A 25 -9.37 7.88 -1.09
C LEU A 25 -9.13 7.01 0.16
N ALA A 26 -9.99 6.03 0.43
CA ALA A 26 -9.84 5.11 1.54
C ALA A 26 -9.36 3.74 1.04
N THR A 27 -8.27 3.70 0.26
CA THR A 27 -7.46 2.49 0.27
C THR A 27 -7.00 2.29 1.71
N PRO A 28 -7.10 1.08 2.30
CA PRO A 28 -6.61 0.88 3.65
C PRO A 28 -5.12 1.24 3.64
N ALA A 29 -4.72 2.28 4.38
CA ALA A 29 -3.35 2.79 4.40
C ALA A 29 -2.31 1.67 4.67
N LEU A 30 -2.75 0.61 5.35
CA LEU A 30 -2.00 -0.62 5.56
C LEU A 30 -1.57 -1.32 4.25
N ALA A 31 -2.40 -1.32 3.21
CA ALA A 31 -2.08 -1.99 1.96
C ALA A 31 -0.87 -1.39 1.23
N CYS A 32 -0.59 -0.09 1.40
CA CYS A 32 0.55 0.56 0.75
C CYS A 32 1.74 0.78 1.69
N ARG A 33 1.57 0.62 3.02
CA ARG A 33 2.62 0.81 4.03
C ARG A 33 3.93 0.12 3.67
N GLY A 34 3.86 -1.13 3.19
CA GLY A 34 5.06 -1.91 2.86
C GLY A 34 5.92 -1.27 1.76
N THR A 35 5.34 -0.47 0.86
CA THR A 35 6.10 0.22 -0.19
C THR A 35 7.11 1.22 0.40
N GLU A 36 6.76 1.88 1.51
CA GLU A 36 7.63 2.81 2.23
C GLU A 36 8.53 2.08 3.23
N ASP A 37 7.96 1.13 3.97
CA ASP A 37 8.65 0.54 5.12
C ASP A 37 9.68 -0.54 4.73
N TYR A 38 9.44 -1.34 3.69
CA TYR A 38 10.43 -2.36 3.28
C TYR A 38 11.80 -1.75 2.92
N PRO A 39 11.88 -0.69 2.09
CA PRO A 39 13.14 0.01 1.84
C PRO A 39 13.77 0.58 3.11
N SER A 40 12.97 1.19 3.99
CA SER A 40 13.43 1.78 5.24
C SER A 40 14.03 0.75 6.20
N VAL A 41 13.33 -0.37 6.43
CA VAL A 41 13.79 -1.47 7.29
C VAL A 41 15.02 -2.16 6.68
N THR A 42 15.10 -2.29 5.35
CA THR A 42 16.29 -2.80 4.67
C THR A 42 17.51 -1.93 4.95
N ALA A 43 17.38 -0.61 4.82
CA ALA A 43 18.47 0.32 5.09
C ALA A 43 18.91 0.30 6.56
N ARG A 44 17.94 0.23 7.50
CA ARG A 44 18.22 0.12 8.93
C ARG A 44 18.90 -1.19 9.28
N LEU A 45 18.47 -2.31 8.68
CA LEU A 45 19.10 -3.61 8.87
C LEU A 45 20.55 -3.58 8.38
N ALA A 46 20.81 -3.02 7.20
CA ALA A 46 22.16 -2.86 6.66
C ALA A 46 23.07 -2.03 7.59
N ALA A 47 22.53 -0.98 8.21
CA ALA A 47 23.25 -0.12 9.14
C ALA A 47 23.37 -0.68 10.57
N ALA A 48 22.59 -1.71 10.93
CA ALA A 48 22.58 -2.26 12.28
C ALA A 48 23.95 -2.83 12.66
N SER A 49 24.46 -2.47 13.84
CA SER A 49 25.67 -3.03 14.42
C SER A 49 25.33 -4.10 15.46
N GLY A 50 26.27 -4.99 15.78
CA GLY A 50 26.07 -6.01 16.82
C GLY A 50 25.33 -7.29 16.39
N LEU A 51 24.87 -7.38 15.14
CA LEU A 51 24.38 -8.63 14.57
C LEU A 51 25.53 -9.52 14.10
N SER A 52 25.47 -10.82 14.42
CA SER A 52 26.33 -11.80 13.76
C SER A 52 26.02 -11.89 12.26
N PRO A 53 26.97 -12.30 11.41
CA PRO A 53 26.73 -12.48 9.98
C PRO A 53 25.56 -13.41 9.68
N GLU A 54 25.41 -14.50 10.46
CA GLU A 54 24.34 -15.49 10.28
C GLU A 54 22.98 -14.90 10.65
N ARG A 55 22.91 -14.14 11.75
CA ARG A 55 21.67 -13.49 12.17
C ARG A 55 21.23 -12.43 11.16
N ARG A 56 22.18 -11.65 10.64
CA ARG A 56 21.93 -10.68 9.57
C ARG A 56 21.36 -11.36 8.33
N ALA A 57 22.05 -12.39 7.82
CA ALA A 57 21.61 -13.12 6.63
C ALA A 57 20.20 -13.71 6.82
N ALA A 58 19.89 -14.24 8.00
CA ALA A 58 18.55 -14.74 8.31
C ALA A 58 17.48 -13.64 8.30
N LEU A 59 17.76 -12.46 8.86
CA LEU A 59 16.84 -11.33 8.85
C LEU A 59 16.64 -10.76 7.43
N GLU A 60 17.72 -10.66 6.64
CA GLU A 60 17.68 -10.21 5.25
C GLU A 60 16.84 -11.16 4.38
N ALA A 61 17.01 -12.48 4.55
CA ALA A 61 16.23 -13.48 3.83
C ALA A 61 14.73 -13.37 4.16
N ARG A 62 14.38 -13.22 5.44
CA ARG A 62 12.97 -13.02 5.85
C ARG A 62 12.40 -11.73 5.31
N LEU A 63 13.16 -10.63 5.35
CA LEU A 63 12.72 -9.35 4.82
C LEU A 63 12.45 -9.42 3.31
N ALA A 64 13.33 -10.11 2.56
CA ALA A 64 13.16 -10.36 1.14
C ALA A 64 11.92 -11.21 0.84
N GLU A 65 11.68 -12.29 1.60
CA GLU A 65 10.48 -13.11 1.48
C GLU A 65 9.21 -12.28 1.71
N GLY A 66 9.20 -11.47 2.78
CA GLY A 66 8.10 -10.55 3.07
C GLY A 66 7.86 -9.58 1.91
N ARG A 67 8.91 -8.99 1.34
CA ARG A 67 8.77 -8.05 0.22
C ARG A 67 8.15 -8.71 -1.02
N VAL A 68 8.63 -9.90 -1.38
CA VAL A 68 8.04 -10.67 -2.50
C VAL A 68 6.57 -10.98 -2.23
N MET A 69 6.23 -11.32 -0.99
CA MET A 69 4.85 -11.56 -0.57
C MET A 69 3.98 -10.30 -0.72
N HIS A 70 4.50 -9.14 -0.34
CA HIS A 70 3.83 -7.84 -0.44
C HIS A 70 3.57 -7.43 -1.89
N ASP A 71 4.58 -7.55 -2.76
CA ASP A 71 4.47 -7.22 -4.17
C ASP A 71 3.46 -8.16 -4.87
N LYS A 72 3.46 -9.45 -4.52
CA LYS A 72 2.46 -10.41 -5.00
C LYS A 72 1.06 -10.06 -4.51
N ALA A 73 0.91 -9.63 -3.25
CA ALA A 73 -0.38 -9.23 -2.70
C ALA A 73 -0.96 -8.01 -3.43
N HIS A 74 -0.12 -7.04 -3.81
CA HIS A 74 -0.53 -5.94 -4.69
C HIS A 74 -0.98 -6.44 -6.07
N ALA A 75 -0.21 -7.33 -6.69
CA ALA A 75 -0.52 -7.84 -8.02
C ALA A 75 -1.84 -8.65 -8.06
N SER A 76 -2.15 -9.39 -6.99
CA SER A 76 -3.35 -10.23 -6.92
C SER A 76 -4.52 -9.63 -6.15
N GLY A 77 -4.35 -8.46 -5.52
CA GLY A 77 -5.34 -7.89 -4.60
C GLY A 77 -5.61 -8.76 -3.36
N ASP A 78 -4.66 -9.60 -2.94
CA ASP A 78 -4.83 -10.53 -1.82
C ASP A 78 -4.52 -9.83 -0.48
N GLU A 79 -5.57 -9.35 0.19
CA GLU A 79 -5.45 -8.66 1.49
C GLU A 79 -4.95 -9.55 2.63
N ALA A 80 -5.15 -10.87 2.56
CA ALA A 80 -4.62 -11.78 3.57
C ALA A 80 -3.11 -11.96 3.40
N LEU A 81 -2.65 -12.07 2.15
CA LEU A 81 -1.23 -12.10 1.80
C LEU A 81 -0.55 -10.78 2.16
N MET A 82 -1.23 -9.66 1.93
CA MET A 82 -0.80 -8.32 2.33
C MET A 82 -0.55 -8.23 3.85
N ARG A 83 -1.52 -8.68 4.66
CA ARG A 83 -1.36 -8.67 6.12
C ARG A 83 -0.22 -9.56 6.58
N ARG A 84 -0.05 -10.74 5.97
CA ARG A 84 1.06 -11.64 6.28
C ARG A 84 2.41 -11.02 5.94
N SER A 85 2.53 -10.33 4.80
CA SER A 85 3.78 -9.68 4.42
C SER A 85 4.16 -8.61 5.44
N LEU A 86 3.20 -7.76 5.84
CA LEU A 86 3.42 -6.73 6.85
C LEU A 86 3.79 -7.32 8.22
N GLY A 87 3.24 -8.49 8.59
CA GLY A 87 3.67 -9.21 9.79
C GLY A 87 5.15 -9.60 9.74
N VAL A 88 5.63 -10.11 8.60
CA VAL A 88 7.07 -10.42 8.42
C VAL A 88 7.93 -9.17 8.55
N LEU A 89 7.50 -8.05 7.97
CA LEU A 89 8.18 -6.76 8.08
C LEU A 89 8.29 -6.32 9.55
N ASP A 90 7.19 -6.41 10.31
CA ASP A 90 7.14 -5.99 11.71
C ASP A 90 8.03 -6.88 12.60
N GLU A 91 8.00 -8.20 12.38
CA GLU A 91 8.83 -9.15 13.11
C GLU A 91 10.33 -8.95 12.82
N VAL A 92 10.68 -8.65 11.58
CA VAL A 92 12.08 -8.32 11.23
C VAL A 92 12.46 -7.01 11.91
N ASN A 93 11.66 -5.96 11.78
CA ASN A 93 11.93 -4.64 12.38
C ASN A 93 12.04 -4.65 13.92
N ALA A 94 11.34 -5.56 14.60
CA ALA A 94 11.46 -5.75 16.04
C ALA A 94 12.62 -6.68 16.45
N GLY A 95 13.25 -7.35 15.48
CA GLY A 95 14.19 -8.45 15.70
C GLY A 95 15.67 -8.09 15.64
N PHE A 96 16.00 -6.80 15.50
CA PHE A 96 17.37 -6.26 15.49
C PHE A 96 17.45 -4.81 15.96
#